data_AF-A0A1Y1LP57-F1
#
_entry.id   AF-A0A1Y1LP57-F1
#
_cell.length_a   1.000
_cell.length_b   1.000
_cell.length_c   1.000
_cell.angle_alpha   90.00
_cell.angle_beta   90.00
_cell.angle_gamma   90.00
#
_symmetry.space_group_name_H-M   'P 1'
#
loop_
_entity.id
_entity.type
_entity.pdbx_description
1 polymer ?
#
loop_
_entity_poly.entity_id
_entity_poly.type
_entity_poly.pdbx_seq_one_letter_code
_entity_poly.pdbx_strand_id
1 'polypeptide(L)'
;MQEAINSFVERSKLRSSPLYMDTPNCCNSSVNNNSLICCMPRQNSGDSSAGNQNMDSVDDGYSTIAECASIAECASIDDHAKEVEVYEKSLNENLIDCVYYKLSNSSHHAKYVEIGYSTYLNLAPVLRIGAGNYERGKVMVMKLEEWNELRRWYSYLEVQFSRSLEIESQINWSDINEEEDIIEDQQYESLSTNLGIYYNWELIKGYGSILKTVSIETYNYCSCTFDACGIEELFDLKDIISYRLEFLESYQLESFFEQFVQHVVNYRRFR
;
A
#
# COMPACT_ATOMS: atom_id res chain seq x y z
N MET A 1 -11.66 17.55 27.22
CA MET A 1 -10.70 16.55 26.71
C MET A 1 -10.70 15.29 27.59
N GLN A 2 -10.47 15.41 28.92
CA GLN A 2 -10.54 14.29 29.85
C GLN A 2 -11.92 13.59 29.90
N GLU A 3 -13.02 14.35 29.82
CA GLU A 3 -14.39 13.78 29.79
C GLU A 3 -14.70 13.00 28.51
N ALA A 4 -14.10 13.39 27.37
CA ALA A 4 -14.25 12.68 26.10
C ALA A 4 -13.49 11.35 26.12
N ILE A 5 -12.31 11.33 26.76
CA ILE A 5 -11.50 10.13 26.97
C ILE A 5 -12.23 9.18 27.95
N ASN A 6 -12.76 9.70 29.04
CA ASN A 6 -13.51 8.90 30.03
C ASN A 6 -14.80 8.33 29.42
N SER A 7 -15.52 9.08 28.59
CA SER A 7 -16.68 8.58 27.86
C SER A 7 -16.34 7.53 26.80
N PHE A 8 -15.13 7.55 26.23
CA PHE A 8 -14.68 6.56 25.25
C PHE A 8 -14.31 5.24 25.94
N VAL A 9 -13.61 5.33 27.08
CA VAL A 9 -13.20 4.18 27.91
C VAL A 9 -14.40 3.46 28.55
N GLU A 10 -15.46 4.17 28.92
CA GLU A 10 -16.69 3.54 29.43
C GLU A 10 -17.49 2.83 28.32
N ARG A 11 -17.45 3.35 27.07
CA ARG A 11 -18.15 2.73 25.93
C ARG A 11 -17.43 1.50 25.37
N SER A 12 -16.11 1.41 25.52
CA SER A 12 -15.33 0.26 25.05
C SER A 12 -15.44 -0.97 25.97
N LYS A 13 -15.76 -0.78 27.25
CA LYS A 13 -16.00 -1.86 28.22
C LYS A 13 -17.30 -2.66 27.96
N LEU A 14 -18.22 -2.15 27.12
CA LEU A 14 -19.55 -2.73 26.88
C LEU A 14 -19.69 -3.46 25.54
N ARG A 15 -18.62 -3.64 24.74
CA ARG A 15 -18.72 -4.25 23.40
C ARG A 15 -17.94 -5.57 23.31
N SER A 16 -18.66 -6.64 22.93
CA SER A 16 -18.11 -7.96 22.61
C SER A 16 -17.95 -8.20 21.09
N SER A 17 -17.85 -7.14 20.27
CA SER A 17 -17.61 -7.25 18.81
C SER A 17 -16.92 -5.98 18.26
N PRO A 18 -16.14 -6.08 17.17
CA PRO A 18 -15.25 -5.00 16.71
C PRO A 18 -16.02 -3.81 16.11
N LEU A 19 -15.44 -2.62 16.27
CA LEU A 19 -15.99 -1.32 15.85
C LEU A 19 -15.88 -1.10 14.33
N TYR A 20 -17.03 -0.98 13.67
CA TYR A 20 -17.15 -0.23 12.41
C TYR A 20 -17.33 1.25 12.77
N MET A 21 -16.51 2.14 12.20
CA MET A 21 -16.65 3.59 12.33
C MET A 21 -17.49 4.11 11.17
N ASP A 22 -18.75 4.46 11.45
CA ASP A 22 -19.57 5.24 10.52
C ASP A 22 -19.12 6.71 10.56
N THR A 23 -18.48 7.17 9.48
CA THR A 23 -18.24 8.59 9.24
C THR A 23 -19.56 9.31 8.93
N PRO A 24 -19.84 10.49 9.53
CA PRO A 24 -21.04 11.25 9.24
C PRO A 24 -20.98 11.90 7.85
N ASN A 25 -21.97 11.57 7.01
CA ASN A 25 -22.21 12.22 5.72
C ASN A 25 -22.43 13.73 5.87
N CYS A 26 -21.55 14.53 5.29
CA CYS A 26 -21.86 15.91 4.90
C CYS A 26 -22.34 15.94 3.44
N CYS A 27 -23.59 15.56 3.21
CA CYS A 27 -24.26 15.78 1.93
C CYS A 27 -25.35 16.85 2.13
N ASN A 28 -25.00 18.11 1.87
CA ASN A 28 -25.99 19.12 1.55
C ASN A 28 -26.06 19.22 0.02
N SER A 29 -27.17 18.70 -0.52
CA SER A 29 -27.99 19.25 -1.61
C SER A 29 -28.39 18.26 -2.71
N SER A 30 -29.71 18.28 -2.97
CA SER A 30 -30.41 17.89 -4.20
C SER A 30 -30.67 16.40 -4.48
N VAL A 31 -31.84 15.98 -3.99
CA VAL A 31 -32.60 14.77 -4.35
C VAL A 31 -33.10 14.84 -5.80
N ASN A 32 -32.85 13.81 -6.61
CA ASN A 32 -33.91 13.11 -7.36
C ASN A 32 -33.48 11.78 -8.01
N ASN A 33 -34.12 10.72 -7.50
CA ASN A 33 -34.68 9.53 -8.17
C ASN A 33 -33.79 8.37 -8.68
N ASN A 34 -33.97 7.26 -7.94
CA ASN A 34 -34.23 5.87 -8.40
C ASN A 34 -33.06 4.98 -8.84
N SER A 35 -32.44 4.27 -7.89
CA SER A 35 -32.70 2.84 -7.61
C SER A 35 -31.54 2.21 -6.82
N LEU A 36 -31.84 1.67 -5.64
CA LEU A 36 -30.96 0.80 -4.86
C LEU A 36 -30.96 -0.59 -5.51
N ILE A 37 -29.81 -1.05 -6.00
CA ILE A 37 -29.59 -2.48 -6.28
C ILE A 37 -28.59 -3.00 -5.25
N CYS A 38 -29.12 -3.65 -4.22
CA CYS A 38 -28.35 -4.51 -3.32
C CYS A 38 -27.99 -5.79 -4.07
N CYS A 39 -26.71 -5.99 -4.39
CA CYS A 39 -26.21 -7.29 -4.87
C CYS A 39 -25.71 -8.11 -3.68
N MET A 40 -26.49 -9.14 -3.28
CA MET A 40 -26.01 -10.24 -2.43
C MET A 40 -25.22 -11.25 -3.29
N PRO A 41 -24.16 -11.88 -2.76
CA PRO A 41 -23.42 -12.91 -3.50
C PRO A 41 -24.23 -14.21 -3.59
N ARG A 42 -24.27 -14.78 -4.81
CA ARG A 42 -24.95 -16.05 -5.13
C ARG A 42 -24.13 -17.25 -4.65
N GLN A 43 -24.76 -18.14 -3.89
CA GLN A 43 -24.26 -19.47 -3.55
C GLN A 43 -24.37 -20.41 -4.76
N ASN A 44 -23.29 -21.10 -5.11
CA ASN A 44 -23.31 -22.21 -6.06
C ASN A 44 -23.61 -23.53 -5.32
N SER A 45 -24.69 -24.20 -5.71
CA SER A 45 -24.94 -25.62 -5.44
C SER A 45 -25.42 -26.27 -6.73
N GLY A 46 -24.80 -27.39 -7.11
CA GLY A 46 -24.90 -27.97 -8.44
C GLY A 46 -26.02 -28.99 -8.68
N ASP A 47 -25.78 -29.71 -9.77
CA ASP A 47 -26.32 -30.99 -10.25
C ASP A 47 -27.50 -31.07 -11.25
N SER A 48 -27.13 -31.66 -12.40
CA SER A 48 -27.80 -32.77 -13.12
C SER A 48 -28.84 -32.51 -14.23
N SER A 49 -28.33 -32.62 -15.47
CA SER A 49 -28.77 -33.50 -16.58
C SER A 49 -30.18 -33.44 -17.21
N ALA A 50 -30.13 -33.43 -18.56
CA ALA A 50 -30.96 -34.15 -19.56
C ALA A 50 -31.93 -33.34 -20.44
N GLY A 51 -31.81 -33.53 -21.77
CA GLY A 51 -32.94 -33.44 -22.71
C GLY A 51 -32.71 -32.66 -24.02
N ASN A 52 -32.51 -33.38 -25.13
CA ASN A 52 -32.53 -32.91 -26.53
C ASN A 52 -33.85 -32.19 -26.93
N GLN A 53 -33.78 -31.25 -27.89
CA GLN A 53 -34.44 -31.33 -29.22
C GLN A 53 -34.13 -30.13 -30.14
N ASN A 54 -34.36 -30.38 -31.43
CA ASN A 54 -33.87 -29.71 -32.65
C ASN A 54 -34.55 -28.39 -33.07
N MET A 55 -33.84 -27.71 -33.97
CA MET A 55 -34.29 -27.01 -35.20
C MET A 55 -34.80 -25.55 -35.15
N ASP A 56 -33.95 -24.71 -35.77
CA ASP A 56 -34.20 -23.74 -36.84
C ASP A 56 -35.17 -22.55 -36.68
N SER A 57 -34.51 -21.38 -36.71
CA SER A 57 -34.91 -20.09 -37.30
C SER A 57 -36.03 -19.31 -36.62
N VAL A 58 -35.74 -18.08 -36.19
CA VAL A 58 -35.92 -16.84 -36.96
C VAL A 58 -35.36 -15.68 -36.13
N ASP A 59 -34.70 -14.77 -36.84
CA ASP A 59 -34.17 -13.48 -36.42
C ASP A 59 -35.24 -12.62 -35.73
N ASP A 60 -35.00 -12.23 -34.48
CA ASP A 60 -35.64 -11.06 -33.86
C ASP A 60 -34.66 -10.46 -32.84
N GLY A 61 -34.17 -9.27 -33.16
CA GLY A 61 -33.11 -8.58 -32.45
C GLY A 61 -33.45 -8.27 -31.00
N TYR A 62 -32.74 -8.89 -30.06
CA TYR A 62 -32.35 -8.36 -28.76
C TYR A 62 -31.11 -9.14 -28.28
N SER A 63 -29.95 -8.87 -28.87
CA SER A 63 -28.65 -9.35 -28.36
C SER A 63 -27.80 -8.17 -27.92
N THR A 64 -28.20 -7.52 -26.83
CA THR A 64 -27.33 -6.60 -26.08
C THR A 64 -27.72 -6.72 -24.62
N ILE A 65 -26.82 -7.30 -23.81
CA ILE A 65 -26.65 -7.14 -22.34
C ILE A 65 -25.64 -8.19 -21.82
N ALA A 66 -25.30 -9.24 -22.60
CA ALA A 66 -24.31 -10.25 -22.18
C ALA A 66 -22.85 -9.95 -22.59
N GLU A 67 -22.57 -8.92 -23.40
CA GLU A 67 -21.20 -8.57 -23.83
C GLU A 67 -20.55 -7.41 -23.06
N CYS A 68 -21.25 -6.80 -22.10
CA CYS A 68 -20.66 -5.73 -21.29
C CYS A 68 -19.85 -6.24 -20.08
N ALA A 69 -19.95 -7.52 -19.73
CA ALA A 69 -19.20 -8.10 -18.61
C ALA A 69 -17.79 -8.58 -19.01
N SER A 70 -17.60 -9.04 -20.26
CA SER A 70 -16.29 -9.52 -20.73
C SER A 70 -15.35 -8.38 -21.13
N ILE A 71 -15.86 -7.23 -21.56
CA ILE A 71 -15.04 -6.08 -21.93
C ILE A 71 -14.50 -5.35 -20.70
N ALA A 72 -15.25 -5.33 -19.59
CA ALA A 72 -14.78 -4.76 -18.32
C ALA A 72 -13.69 -5.62 -17.65
N GLU A 73 -13.76 -6.95 -17.76
CA GLU A 73 -12.72 -7.87 -17.28
C GLU A 73 -11.48 -7.91 -18.20
N CYS A 74 -11.63 -7.73 -19.51
CA CYS A 74 -10.47 -7.65 -20.42
C CYS A 74 -9.78 -6.27 -20.35
N ALA A 75 -10.52 -5.18 -20.13
CA ALA A 75 -9.94 -3.86 -19.92
C ALA A 75 -9.18 -3.76 -18.59
N SER A 76 -9.64 -4.45 -17.53
CA SER A 76 -8.97 -4.42 -16.23
C SER A 76 -7.65 -5.17 -16.20
N ILE A 77 -7.52 -6.28 -16.94
CA ILE A 77 -6.26 -7.03 -17.06
C ILE A 77 -5.23 -6.23 -17.87
N ASP A 78 -5.65 -5.59 -18.97
CA ASP A 78 -4.78 -4.76 -19.80
C ASP A 78 -4.33 -3.49 -19.08
N ASP A 79 -5.18 -2.88 -18.27
CA ASP A 79 -4.84 -1.67 -17.52
C ASP A 79 -3.95 -1.99 -16.31
N HIS A 80 -4.20 -3.11 -15.61
CA HIS A 80 -3.30 -3.57 -14.56
C HIS A 80 -1.90 -3.93 -15.11
N ALA A 81 -1.82 -4.59 -16.27
CA ALA A 81 -0.55 -4.90 -16.92
C ALA A 81 0.22 -3.63 -17.34
N LYS A 82 -0.47 -2.59 -17.82
CA LYS A 82 0.13 -1.29 -18.12
C LYS A 82 0.61 -0.58 -16.86
N GLU A 83 -0.17 -0.61 -15.79
CA GLU A 83 0.22 -0.02 -14.51
C GLU A 83 1.47 -0.68 -13.95
N VAL A 84 1.56 -2.01 -14.02
CA VAL A 84 2.76 -2.77 -13.64
C VAL A 84 3.96 -2.38 -14.52
N GLU A 85 3.79 -2.28 -15.84
CA GLU A 85 4.87 -1.89 -16.76
C GLU A 85 5.37 -0.46 -16.47
N VAL A 86 4.47 0.49 -16.21
CA VAL A 86 4.81 1.86 -15.82
C VAL A 86 5.57 1.88 -14.50
N TYR A 87 5.14 1.08 -13.52
CA TYR A 87 5.81 0.94 -12.24
C TYR A 87 7.21 0.37 -12.39
N GLU A 88 7.40 -0.73 -13.12
CA GLU A 88 8.71 -1.34 -13.37
C GLU A 88 9.69 -0.36 -14.04
N LYS A 89 9.19 0.45 -14.99
CA LYS A 89 9.97 1.52 -15.61
C LYS A 89 10.33 2.60 -14.59
N SER A 90 9.39 2.99 -13.73
CA SER A 90 9.65 3.96 -12.66
C SER A 90 10.78 3.48 -11.76
N LEU A 91 10.83 2.20 -11.36
CA LEU A 91 11.89 1.67 -10.48
C LEU A 91 13.31 1.94 -10.99
N ASN A 92 13.50 2.03 -12.31
CA ASN A 92 14.81 2.14 -12.96
C ASN A 92 15.14 3.55 -13.47
N GLU A 93 14.25 4.52 -13.30
CA GLU A 93 14.47 5.88 -13.79
C GLU A 93 15.28 6.74 -12.80
N ASN A 94 15.90 7.79 -13.32
CA ASN A 94 16.41 8.88 -12.48
C ASN A 94 15.28 9.88 -12.22
N LEU A 95 14.94 10.08 -10.94
CA LEU A 95 13.94 11.07 -10.55
C LEU A 95 14.40 12.50 -10.90
N ILE A 96 13.45 13.35 -11.29
CA ILE A 96 13.69 14.79 -11.52
C ILE A 96 13.65 15.50 -10.16
N ASP A 97 14.57 16.45 -9.96
CA ASP A 97 14.72 17.19 -8.69
C ASP A 97 14.85 16.24 -7.48
N CYS A 98 15.67 15.19 -7.67
CA CYS A 98 15.84 14.12 -6.69
C CYS A 98 16.71 14.55 -5.50
N VAL A 99 16.25 14.24 -4.29
CA VAL A 99 17.09 14.18 -3.08
C VAL A 99 17.31 12.73 -2.69
N TYR A 100 18.52 12.41 -2.25
CA TYR A 100 18.96 11.05 -1.91
C TYR A 100 19.51 11.02 -0.48
N TYR A 101 19.04 10.06 0.31
CA TYR A 101 19.52 9.78 1.67
C TYR A 101 19.94 8.32 1.77
N LYS A 102 21.13 8.08 2.30
CA LYS A 102 21.62 6.73 2.61
C LYS A 102 21.29 6.42 4.07
N LEU A 103 20.72 5.24 4.32
CA LEU A 103 20.49 4.71 5.66
C LEU A 103 21.74 3.91 6.09
N SER A 104 22.22 4.20 7.29
CA SER A 104 23.51 3.83 7.87
C SER A 104 23.50 2.47 8.56
N ASN A 105 22.36 2.08 9.15
CA ASN A 105 22.29 1.02 10.16
C ASN A 105 21.57 -0.26 9.73
N SER A 106 21.20 -0.41 8.45
CA SER A 106 20.57 -1.66 8.00
C SER A 106 21.62 -2.77 7.87
N SER A 107 21.54 -3.74 8.78
CA SER A 107 22.40 -4.93 8.73
C SER A 107 22.23 -5.64 7.37
N HIS A 108 23.36 -5.93 6.73
CA HIS A 108 23.55 -6.71 5.49
C HIS A 108 23.20 -6.09 4.12
N HIS A 109 22.44 -4.98 4.01
CA HIS A 109 22.26 -4.27 2.73
C HIS A 109 22.08 -2.77 2.95
N ALA A 110 22.90 -1.92 2.30
CA ALA A 110 22.81 -0.47 2.46
C ALA A 110 21.49 0.06 1.89
N LYS A 111 20.56 0.51 2.74
CA LYS A 111 19.28 1.05 2.26
C LYS A 111 19.39 2.52 1.91
N TYR A 112 18.44 2.99 1.12
CA TYR A 112 18.37 4.38 0.70
C TYR A 112 16.95 4.86 0.53
N VAL A 113 16.81 6.18 0.58
CA VAL A 113 15.58 6.93 0.32
C VAL A 113 15.84 7.92 -0.80
N GLU A 114 14.97 7.95 -1.81
CA GLU A 114 14.96 8.98 -2.86
C GLU A 114 13.61 9.68 -2.91
N ILE A 115 13.63 10.99 -3.16
CA ILE A 115 12.39 11.78 -3.27
C ILE A 115 12.52 12.75 -4.44
N GLY A 116 11.60 12.66 -5.40
CA GLY A 116 11.60 13.50 -6.60
C GLY A 116 10.42 13.21 -7.52
N TYR A 117 10.37 13.80 -8.70
CA TYR A 117 9.32 13.54 -9.67
C TYR A 117 9.65 12.35 -10.56
N SER A 118 8.67 11.46 -10.75
CA SER A 118 8.76 10.33 -11.67
C SER A 118 8.28 10.71 -13.06
N THR A 119 9.09 10.47 -14.10
CA THR A 119 8.68 10.69 -15.49
C THR A 119 7.70 9.63 -15.98
N TYR A 120 7.73 8.44 -15.39
CA TYR A 120 6.81 7.36 -15.72
C TYR A 120 5.46 7.47 -14.99
N LEU A 121 5.41 8.14 -13.84
CA LEU A 121 4.17 8.38 -13.09
C LEU A 121 3.66 9.81 -13.29
N ASN A 122 3.61 10.27 -14.54
CA ASN A 122 3.05 11.58 -14.94
C ASN A 122 3.63 12.79 -14.18
N LEU A 123 4.93 12.80 -13.93
CA LEU A 123 5.59 13.84 -13.14
C LEU A 123 5.02 13.96 -11.71
N ALA A 124 4.47 12.89 -11.16
CA ALA A 124 4.05 12.85 -9.76
C ALA A 124 5.27 12.80 -8.83
N PRO A 125 5.23 13.51 -7.68
CA PRO A 125 6.18 13.31 -6.60
C PRO A 125 6.09 11.88 -6.07
N VAL A 126 7.24 11.25 -5.90
CA VAL A 126 7.32 9.91 -5.33
C VAL A 126 8.45 9.81 -4.32
N LEU A 127 8.22 8.94 -3.33
CA LEU A 127 9.20 8.44 -2.39
C LEU A 127 9.64 7.05 -2.86
N ARG A 128 10.94 6.83 -2.98
CA ARG A 128 11.50 5.49 -3.19
C ARG A 128 12.28 5.03 -2.00
N ILE A 129 12.10 3.77 -1.63
CA ILE A 129 12.88 3.13 -0.59
C ILE A 129 13.48 1.86 -1.17
N GLY A 130 14.80 1.81 -1.24
CA GLY A 130 15.53 0.70 -1.85
C GLY A 130 16.52 0.04 -0.90
N ALA A 131 16.80 -1.24 -1.14
CA ALA A 131 17.88 -1.99 -0.48
C ALA A 131 19.10 -2.16 -1.40
N GLY A 132 20.30 -1.94 -0.85
CA GLY A 132 21.56 -1.90 -1.57
C GLY A 132 22.05 -3.26 -2.04
N ASN A 133 21.90 -3.50 -3.34
CA ASN A 133 22.90 -4.07 -4.25
C ASN A 133 22.46 -3.92 -5.72
N TYR A 134 21.76 -2.85 -6.14
CA TYR A 134 21.28 -2.64 -7.52
C TYR A 134 20.57 -3.85 -8.18
N GLU A 135 20.18 -4.86 -7.40
CA GLU A 135 19.45 -6.01 -7.90
C GLU A 135 17.99 -5.58 -8.02
N ARG A 136 17.59 -5.42 -9.28
CA ARG A 136 16.24 -5.11 -9.76
C ARG A 136 15.24 -5.96 -8.98
N GLY A 137 14.46 -5.35 -8.08
CA GLY A 137 13.40 -6.04 -7.34
C GLY A 137 13.17 -5.60 -5.89
N LYS A 138 14.01 -4.74 -5.32
CA LYS A 138 13.85 -4.28 -3.91
C LYS A 138 13.73 -2.78 -3.73
N VAL A 139 13.18 -2.09 -4.74
CA VAL A 139 12.88 -0.66 -4.66
C VAL A 139 11.36 -0.51 -4.58
N MET A 140 10.88 0.00 -3.48
CA MET A 140 9.48 0.38 -3.33
C MET A 140 9.30 1.81 -3.81
N VAL A 141 8.18 2.09 -4.47
CA VAL A 141 7.78 3.44 -4.87
C VAL A 141 6.46 3.73 -4.17
N MET A 142 6.37 4.90 -3.54
CA MET A 142 5.20 5.35 -2.79
C MET A 142 4.86 6.79 -3.16
N LYS A 143 3.57 7.10 -3.19
CA LYS A 143 3.02 8.46 -3.25
C LYS A 143 2.83 9.04 -1.84
N LEU A 144 2.45 10.31 -1.76
CA LEU A 144 2.24 11.00 -0.49
C LEU A 144 1.18 10.31 0.37
N GLU A 145 0.10 9.80 -0.23
CA GLU A 145 -0.97 9.11 0.49
C GLU A 145 -0.47 7.83 1.15
N GLU A 146 0.31 7.03 0.42
CA GLU A 146 0.89 5.77 0.91
C GLU A 146 1.91 6.04 2.03
N TRP A 147 2.76 7.07 1.86
CA TRP A 147 3.66 7.53 2.91
C TRP A 147 2.90 7.97 4.18
N ASN A 148 1.78 8.68 4.02
CA ASN A 148 0.98 9.11 5.15
C ASN A 148 0.33 7.95 5.91
N GLU A 149 -0.13 6.90 5.23
CA GLU A 149 -0.63 5.69 5.88
C GLU A 149 0.51 4.95 6.62
N LEU A 150 1.66 4.78 5.97
CA LEU A 150 2.84 4.19 6.60
C LEU A 150 3.25 4.95 7.88
N ARG A 151 3.19 6.29 7.85
CA ARG A 151 3.50 7.14 9.00
C ARG A 151 2.51 7.00 10.16
N ARG A 152 1.22 6.82 9.87
CA ARG A 152 0.21 6.57 10.91
C ARG A 152 0.43 5.22 11.59
N TRP A 153 0.84 4.23 10.81
CA TRP A 153 1.13 2.90 11.30
C TRP A 153 2.39 2.84 12.18
N TYR A 154 3.41 3.67 11.92
CA TYR A 154 4.67 3.63 12.65
C TYR A 154 4.54 3.69 14.18
N SER A 155 3.63 4.48 14.74
CA SER A 155 3.45 4.54 16.19
C SER A 155 3.01 3.21 16.80
N TYR A 156 2.28 2.37 16.06
CA TYR A 156 1.99 1.01 16.48
C TYR A 156 3.27 0.16 16.50
N LEU A 157 4.09 0.30 15.45
CA LEU A 157 5.33 -0.43 15.30
C LEU A 157 6.36 -0.09 16.38
N GLU A 158 6.50 1.19 16.75
CA GLU A 158 7.39 1.64 17.84
C GLU A 158 7.09 0.89 19.15
N VAL A 159 5.79 0.69 19.45
CA VAL A 159 5.36 -0.07 20.63
C VAL A 159 5.74 -1.54 20.52
N GLN A 160 5.64 -2.15 19.33
CA GLN A 160 6.01 -3.55 19.12
C GLN A 160 7.51 -3.76 19.27
N PHE A 161 8.35 -2.90 18.69
CA PHE A 161 9.81 -2.98 18.88
C PHE A 161 10.20 -2.76 20.34
N SER A 162 9.57 -1.80 21.03
CA SER A 162 9.84 -1.56 22.45
C SER A 162 9.54 -2.80 23.31
N ARG A 163 8.40 -3.47 23.07
CA ARG A 163 8.04 -4.72 23.76
C ARG A 163 8.98 -5.86 23.43
N SER A 164 9.34 -5.98 22.15
CA SER A 164 10.28 -6.98 21.67
C SER A 164 11.63 -6.85 22.37
N LEU A 165 12.17 -5.64 22.47
CA LEU A 165 13.43 -5.35 23.17
C LEU A 165 13.35 -5.65 24.67
N GLU A 166 12.21 -5.37 25.31
CA GLU A 166 12.00 -5.71 26.72
C GLU A 166 12.03 -7.23 26.95
N ILE A 167 11.36 -8.00 26.08
CA ILE A 167 11.40 -9.47 26.12
C ILE A 167 12.83 -9.97 25.86
N GLU A 168 13.47 -9.49 24.80
CA GLU A 168 14.83 -9.88 24.42
C GLU A 168 15.84 -9.68 25.56
N SER A 169 15.70 -8.58 26.30
CA SER A 169 16.58 -8.28 27.44
C SER A 169 16.49 -9.26 28.61
N GLN A 170 15.41 -10.05 28.68
CA GLN A 170 15.17 -11.03 29.74
C GLN A 170 15.69 -12.42 29.37
N ILE A 171 16.06 -12.63 28.10
CA ILE A 171 16.48 -13.92 27.59
C ILE A 171 17.95 -14.15 27.90
N ASN A 172 18.23 -15.26 28.59
CA ASN A 172 19.58 -15.78 28.64
C ASN A 172 19.84 -16.68 27.44
N TRP A 173 20.44 -16.11 26.39
CA TRP A 173 20.69 -16.82 25.13
C TRP A 173 21.56 -18.08 25.26
N SER A 174 22.33 -18.25 26.35
CA SER A 174 23.07 -19.49 26.59
C SER A 174 22.17 -20.69 26.88
N ASP A 175 20.93 -20.45 27.30
CA ASP A 175 19.99 -21.47 27.77
C ASP A 175 18.96 -21.83 26.69
N ILE A 176 19.00 -21.16 25.55
CA ILE A 176 18.09 -21.36 24.41
C ILE A 176 18.75 -22.32 23.42
N ASN A 177 18.03 -23.39 23.07
CA ASN A 177 18.38 -24.20 21.90
C ASN A 177 17.62 -23.66 20.68
N GLU A 178 18.33 -23.03 19.74
CA GLU A 178 17.73 -22.39 18.56
C GLU A 178 16.83 -23.33 17.75
N GLU A 179 17.15 -24.63 17.66
CA GLU A 179 16.38 -25.60 16.86
C GLU A 179 15.09 -26.07 17.55
N GLU A 180 15.04 -26.06 18.89
CA GLU A 180 13.94 -26.64 19.67
C GLU A 180 13.05 -25.58 20.35
N ASP A 181 13.61 -24.40 20.61
CA ASP A 181 13.00 -23.38 21.44
C ASP A 181 12.61 -22.12 20.66
N ILE A 182 12.99 -22.00 19.38
CA ILE A 182 12.62 -20.87 18.50
C ILE A 182 11.70 -21.35 17.37
N ILE A 183 10.58 -20.66 17.18
CA ILE A 183 9.66 -20.89 16.06
C ILE A 183 9.47 -19.56 15.32
N GLU A 184 9.72 -19.56 14.02
CA GLU A 184 9.43 -18.41 13.17
C GLU A 184 7.92 -18.29 12.90
N ASP A 185 7.39 -17.07 13.03
CA ASP A 185 6.01 -16.74 12.70
C ASP A 185 5.97 -15.49 11.81
N GLN A 186 5.12 -15.53 10.79
CA GLN A 186 4.96 -14.43 9.83
C GLN A 186 3.53 -13.93 9.84
N GLN A 187 3.37 -12.64 10.10
CA GLN A 187 2.07 -11.99 10.11
C GLN A 187 2.02 -10.88 9.06
N TYR A 188 0.93 -10.82 8.30
CA TYR A 188 0.65 -9.75 7.36
C TYR A 188 -0.44 -8.80 7.87
N GLU A 189 -0.23 -7.50 7.67
CA GLU A 189 -1.20 -6.44 7.93
C GLU A 189 -1.33 -5.53 6.71
N SER A 190 -2.55 -5.40 6.19
CA SER A 190 -2.84 -4.48 5.09
C SER A 190 -3.13 -3.08 5.66
N LEU A 191 -2.34 -2.09 5.24
CA LEU A 191 -2.53 -0.68 5.61
C LEU A 191 -3.46 0.04 4.64
N SER A 192 -3.40 -0.34 3.36
CA SER A 192 -4.30 0.13 2.31
C SER A 192 -4.44 -0.95 1.23
N THR A 193 -5.17 -0.63 0.16
CA THR A 193 -5.23 -1.50 -1.03
C THR A 193 -3.86 -1.74 -1.64
N ASN A 194 -2.92 -0.78 -1.46
CA ASN A 194 -1.65 -0.78 -2.15
C ASN A 194 -0.43 -0.92 -1.24
N LEU A 195 -0.63 -0.96 0.07
CA LEU A 195 0.44 -0.95 1.06
C LEU A 195 0.14 -1.98 2.15
N GLY A 196 1.13 -2.81 2.46
CA GLY A 196 1.06 -3.79 3.51
C GLY A 196 2.37 -3.94 4.25
N ILE A 197 2.29 -4.60 5.41
CA ILE A 197 3.41 -4.84 6.30
C ILE A 197 3.47 -6.33 6.65
N TYR A 198 4.64 -6.94 6.50
CA TYR A 198 4.94 -8.26 7.03
C TYR A 198 5.81 -8.14 8.27
N TYR A 199 5.37 -8.74 9.36
CA TYR A 199 6.14 -8.89 10.58
C TYR A 199 6.73 -10.29 10.62
N ASN A 200 8.04 -10.37 10.83
CA ASN A 200 8.73 -11.63 11.08
C ASN A 200 9.05 -11.71 12.57
N TRP A 201 8.32 -12.58 13.26
CA TRP A 201 8.45 -12.83 14.69
C TRP A 201 9.24 -14.12 14.94
N GLU A 202 9.99 -14.14 16.04
CA GLU A 202 10.56 -15.33 16.65
C GLU A 202 9.83 -15.60 17.96
N LEU A 203 9.14 -16.73 18.03
CA LEU A 203 8.49 -17.23 19.24
C LEU A 203 9.51 -18.03 20.03
N ILE A 204 9.91 -17.52 21.19
CA ILE A 204 10.92 -18.12 22.06
C ILE A 204 10.22 -18.76 23.27
N LYS A 205 10.36 -20.07 23.36
CA LYS A 205 9.71 -20.90 24.36
C LYS A 205 10.05 -20.44 25.78
N GLY A 206 9.02 -20.14 26.55
CA GLY A 206 9.14 -19.69 27.94
C GLY A 206 9.37 -18.19 28.13
N TYR A 207 9.58 -17.42 27.05
CA TYR A 207 9.83 -15.98 27.12
C TYR A 207 8.78 -15.14 26.40
N GLY A 208 8.44 -15.48 25.15
CA GLY A 208 7.48 -14.71 24.35
C GLY A 208 7.89 -14.54 22.90
N SER A 209 7.40 -13.49 22.25
CA SER A 209 7.65 -13.19 20.83
C SER A 209 8.60 -12.00 20.66
N ILE A 210 9.63 -12.16 19.84
CA ILE A 210 10.56 -11.10 19.44
C ILE A 210 10.29 -10.72 17.99
N LEU A 211 10.12 -9.43 17.71
CA LEU A 211 10.03 -8.91 16.35
C LEU A 211 11.44 -8.78 15.77
N LYS A 212 11.77 -9.60 14.78
CA LYS A 212 13.10 -9.58 14.15
C LYS A 212 13.19 -8.54 13.06
N THR A 213 12.25 -8.61 12.12
CA THR A 213 12.24 -7.72 10.96
C THR A 213 10.83 -7.39 10.54
N VAL A 214 10.70 -6.28 9.83
CA VAL A 214 9.47 -5.82 9.22
C VAL A 214 9.70 -5.55 7.74
N SER A 215 8.92 -6.17 6.87
CA SER A 215 8.93 -5.86 5.44
C SER A 215 7.77 -4.96 5.10
N ILE A 216 8.06 -3.78 4.57
CA ILE A 216 7.06 -2.95 3.91
C ILE A 216 6.88 -3.54 2.51
N GLU A 217 5.64 -3.72 2.07
CA GLU A 217 5.30 -4.23 0.73
C GLU A 217 4.28 -3.31 0.05
N THR A 218 4.46 -3.13 -1.25
CA THR A 218 3.53 -2.42 -2.12
C THR A 218 2.79 -3.41 -3.03
N TYR A 219 1.63 -3.02 -3.56
CA TYR A 219 0.77 -3.83 -4.46
C TYR A 219 1.51 -4.57 -5.59
N ASN A 220 2.66 -4.03 -6.02
CA ASN A 220 3.46 -4.56 -7.12
C ASN A 220 4.53 -5.56 -6.66
N TYR A 221 4.34 -6.23 -5.52
CA TYR A 221 5.25 -7.23 -4.93
C TYR A 221 6.68 -6.72 -4.68
N CYS A 222 6.86 -5.39 -4.65
CA CYS A 222 8.11 -4.77 -4.26
C CYS A 222 8.08 -4.60 -2.75
N SER A 223 9.07 -5.18 -2.08
CA SER A 223 9.21 -5.11 -0.64
C SER A 223 10.61 -4.69 -0.21
N CYS A 224 10.66 -4.06 0.97
CA CYS A 224 11.92 -3.74 1.63
C CYS A 224 11.82 -4.13 3.10
N THR A 225 12.74 -4.99 3.52
CA THR A 225 12.79 -5.57 4.87
C THR A 225 13.72 -4.76 5.77
N PHE A 226 13.24 -4.41 6.97
CA PHE A 226 13.92 -3.62 8.00
C PHE A 226 14.07 -4.38 9.31
N ASP A 227 15.25 -4.30 9.90
CA ASP A 227 15.45 -4.55 11.33
C ASP A 227 14.96 -3.33 12.14
N ALA A 228 14.96 -3.45 13.47
CA ALA A 228 14.55 -2.39 14.39
C ALA A 228 15.32 -1.07 14.13
N CYS A 229 16.64 -1.15 14.05
CA CYS A 229 17.49 0.03 13.81
C CYS A 229 17.22 0.67 12.44
N GLY A 230 17.05 -0.15 11.39
CA GLY A 230 16.80 0.35 10.06
C GLY A 230 15.43 1.01 9.90
N ILE A 231 14.42 0.55 10.63
CA ILE A 231 13.11 1.20 10.60
C ILE A 231 13.11 2.50 11.41
N GLU A 232 13.77 2.54 12.57
CA GLU A 232 13.96 3.79 13.34
C GLU A 232 14.62 4.86 12.47
N GLU A 233 15.72 4.50 11.80
CA GLU A 233 16.44 5.45 10.95
C GLU A 233 15.60 5.97 9.78
N LEU A 234 14.72 5.13 9.20
CA LEU A 234 13.76 5.58 8.18
C LEU A 234 12.81 6.66 8.74
N PHE A 235 12.31 6.45 9.96
CA PHE A 235 11.34 7.36 10.57
C PHE A 235 11.96 8.55 11.29
N ASP A 236 13.27 8.54 11.55
CA ASP A 236 14.02 9.76 11.89
C ASP A 236 13.98 10.78 10.75
N LEU A 237 13.86 10.31 9.50
CA LEU A 237 13.70 11.17 8.32
C LEU A 237 12.24 11.58 8.05
N LYS A 238 11.28 11.21 8.91
CA LYS A 238 9.85 11.34 8.58
C LYS A 238 9.42 12.75 8.22
N ASP A 239 9.91 13.74 8.96
CA ASP A 239 9.56 15.15 8.77
C ASP A 239 10.18 15.70 7.49
N ILE A 240 11.42 15.29 7.17
CA ILE A 240 12.13 15.66 5.95
C ILE A 240 11.43 15.06 4.73
N ILE A 241 11.05 13.78 4.81
CA ILE A 241 10.32 13.08 3.75
C ILE A 241 8.98 13.77 3.49
N SER A 242 8.18 13.99 4.54
CA SER A 242 6.89 14.66 4.43
C SER A 242 7.02 16.07 3.84
N TYR A 243 7.93 16.89 4.38
CA TYR A 243 8.16 18.23 3.87
C TYR A 243 8.53 18.23 2.38
N ARG A 244 9.41 17.32 1.95
CA ARG A 244 9.84 17.26 0.55
C ARG A 244 8.71 16.82 -0.38
N LEU A 245 7.92 15.81 -0.02
CA LEU A 245 6.80 15.35 -0.82
C LEU A 245 5.72 16.44 -0.96
N GLU A 246 5.33 17.07 0.15
CA GLU A 246 4.36 18.17 0.17
C GLU A 246 4.85 19.38 -0.65
N PHE A 247 6.13 19.71 -0.53
CA PHE A 247 6.75 20.75 -1.35
C PHE A 247 6.64 20.41 -2.84
N LEU A 248 7.04 19.20 -3.26
CA LEU A 248 6.99 18.80 -4.67
C LEU A 248 5.55 18.77 -5.22
N GLU A 249 4.57 18.35 -4.43
CA GLU A 249 3.16 18.42 -4.82
C GLU A 249 2.67 19.86 -5.05
N SER A 250 3.11 20.79 -4.20
CA SER A 250 2.69 22.20 -4.29
C SER A 250 3.12 22.90 -5.58
N TYR A 251 4.19 22.43 -6.23
CA TYR A 251 4.70 23.00 -7.47
C TYR A 251 3.87 22.64 -8.71
N GLN A 252 3.02 21.60 -8.64
CA GLN A 252 2.17 21.14 -9.75
C GLN A 252 2.95 21.07 -11.08
N LEU A 253 4.12 20.41 -11.05
CA LEU A 253 5.07 20.41 -12.18
C LEU A 253 4.43 19.91 -13.48
N GLU A 254 3.53 18.94 -13.39
CA GLU A 254 2.74 18.44 -14.52
C GLU A 254 2.01 19.59 -15.24
N SER A 255 1.23 20.39 -14.51
CA SER A 255 0.50 21.52 -15.08
C SER A 255 1.43 22.58 -15.67
N PHE A 256 2.57 22.86 -15.03
CA PHE A 256 3.58 23.74 -15.60
C PHE A 256 4.13 23.19 -16.92
N PHE A 257 4.48 21.91 -16.96
CA PHE A 257 5.08 21.27 -18.12
C PHE A 257 4.10 21.20 -19.29
N GLU A 258 2.83 20.89 -19.03
CA GLU A 258 1.76 20.92 -20.02
C GLU A 258 1.60 22.32 -20.63
N GLN A 259 1.54 23.36 -19.80
CA GLN A 259 1.44 24.75 -20.26
C GLN A 259 2.65 25.15 -21.10
N PHE A 260 3.85 24.75 -20.67
CA PHE A 260 5.09 25.01 -21.40
C PHE A 260 5.08 24.34 -22.78
N VAL A 261 4.73 23.06 -22.86
CA VAL A 261 4.63 22.32 -24.13
C VAL A 261 3.60 22.95 -25.05
N GLN A 262 2.41 23.31 -24.54
CA GLN A 262 1.40 24.01 -25.32
C GLN A 262 1.93 25.34 -25.88
N HIS A 263 2.67 26.11 -25.08
CA HIS A 263 3.25 27.37 -25.51
C HIS A 263 4.29 27.18 -26.62
N VAL A 264 5.16 26.17 -26.50
CA VAL A 264 6.17 25.84 -27.53
C VAL A 264 5.52 25.37 -28.83
N VAL A 265 4.51 24.50 -28.74
CA VAL A 265 3.76 24.00 -29.91
C VAL A 265 3.06 25.16 -30.62
N ASN A 266 2.41 26.06 -29.86
CA ASN A 266 1.78 27.24 -30.43
C ASN A 266 2.81 28.15 -31.10
N TYR A 267 3.94 28.42 -30.45
CA TYR A 267 5.01 29.23 -31.04
C TYR A 267 5.55 28.64 -32.36
N ARG A 268 5.71 27.31 -32.44
CA ARG A 268 6.10 26.63 -33.68
C ARG A 268 5.05 26.71 -34.79
N ARG A 269 3.75 26.73 -34.45
CA ARG A 269 2.66 26.88 -35.42
C ARG A 269 2.52 28.30 -35.97
N PHE A 270 3.04 29.30 -35.25
CA PHE A 270 3.06 30.70 -35.69
C PHE A 270 4.29 31.07 -36.55
N ARG A 271 5.29 30.18 -36.64
CA ARG A 271 6.43 30.30 -37.57
C ARG A 271 6.16 29.52 -38.85
#